data_AF-A0AAW2IUL3-F1
#
_entry.id   AF-A0AAW2IUL3-F1
#
_cell.length_a   1.000
_cell.length_b   1.000
_cell.length_c   1.000
_cell.angle_alpha   90.00
_cell.angle_beta   90.00
_cell.angle_gamma   90.00
#
_symmetry.space_group_name_H-M   'P 1'
#
loop_
_entity.id
_entity.type
_entity.pdbx_description
1 polymer ?
#
loop_
_entity_poly.entity_id
_entity_poly.type
_entity_poly.pdbx_seq_one_letter_code
_entity_poly.pdbx_strand_id
1 'polypeptide(L)' 'MVQWMPLLQVRWKLNCDGASKGNLGPTGASSFIRDSDGLMLFGFYDFREAYA' A
#
# COMPACT_ATOMS: atom_id res chain seq x y z
N MET A 1 -13.39 8.82 -15.60
CA MET A 1 -12.51 7.69 -15.24
C MET A 1 -11.16 8.29 -14.85
N VAL A 2 -10.71 8.09 -13.62
CA VAL A 2 -9.36 8.51 -13.20
C VAL A 2 -8.40 7.39 -13.58
N GLN A 3 -7.43 7.67 -14.44
CA GLN A 3 -6.40 6.71 -14.84
C GLN A 3 -5.04 7.25 -14.43
N TRP A 4 -4.25 6.41 -13.76
CA TRP A 4 -2.87 6.72 -13.44
C TRP A 4 -2.04 6.69 -14.71
N MET A 5 -1.43 7.82 -15.06
CA MET A 5 -0.46 7.88 -16.15
C MET A 5 0.89 7.33 -15.67
N PRO A 6 1.56 6.45 -16.43
CA PRO A 6 2.92 6.05 -16.13
C PRO A 6 3.83 7.27 -16.27
N LEU A 7 4.35 7.74 -15.14
CA LEU A 7 5.39 8.76 -15.13
C LEU A 7 6.67 8.10 -15.68
N LEU A 8 7.11 8.54 -16.87
CA LEU A 8 8.24 7.98 -17.63
C LEU A 8 9.60 7.96 -16.89
N GLN A 9 9.70 8.58 -15.72
CA GLN A 9 10.97 8.77 -14.98
C GLN A 9 10.86 8.55 -13.46
N VAL A 10 9.93 7.74 -12.97
CA VAL A 10 9.94 7.42 -11.52
C VAL A 10 10.85 6.23 -11.26
N ARG A 11 11.89 6.45 -10.45
CA ARG A 11 12.80 5.38 -10.03
C ARG A 11 12.19 4.44 -8.99
N TRP A 12 11.17 4.91 -8.25
CA TRP A 12 10.53 4.15 -7.18
C TRP A 12 9.01 4.28 -7.21
N LYS A 13 8.31 3.18 -6.90
CA LYS A 13 6.86 3.13 -6.77
C LYS A 13 6.47 2.71 -5.36
N LEU A 14 5.66 3.53 -4.70
CA LEU A 14 4.96 3.14 -3.48
C LEU A 14 3.64 2.44 -3.86
N ASN A 15 3.49 1.20 -3.41
CA ASN A 15 2.24 0.47 -3.43
C ASN A 15 1.73 0.39 -1.99
N CYS A 16 0.49 0.84 -1.75
CA CYS A 16 -0.17 0.72 -0.45
C CYS A 16 -1.58 0.17 -0.64
N ASP A 17 -2.03 -0.64 0.30
CA ASP A 17 -3.41 -1.11 0.35
C ASP A 17 -3.89 -1.25 1.80
N GLY A 18 -5.18 -1.03 2.01
CA GLY A 18 -5.85 -1.10 3.30
C GLY A 18 -6.99 -2.11 3.27
N ALA A 19 -7.08 -2.93 4.31
CA ALA A 19 -8.15 -3.89 4.51
C ALA A 19 -8.89 -3.60 5.82
N SER A 20 -10.22 -3.74 5.80
CA SER A 20 -11.06 -3.58 6.98
C SER A 20 -12.14 -4.65 7.03
N LYS A 21 -12.37 -5.22 8.22
CA LYS A 21 -13.47 -6.16 8.50
C LYS A 21 -14.69 -5.42 9.06
N GLY A 22 -15.30 -4.54 8.26
CA GLY A 22 -16.54 -3.84 8.58
C GLY A 22 -16.38 -2.33 8.82
N ASN A 23 -17.45 -1.66 9.25
CA ASN A 23 -17.39 -0.23 9.60
C ASN A 23 -16.93 -0.09 11.06
N LEU A 24 -15.67 0.30 11.27
CA LEU A 24 -14.94 0.30 12.57
C LEU A 24 -14.52 -1.08 13.10
N GLY A 25 -14.51 -2.12 12.26
CA GLY A 25 -14.00 -3.45 12.62
C GLY A 25 -12.47 -3.55 12.53
N PRO A 26 -11.87 -4.74 12.77
CA PRO A 26 -10.42 -4.93 12.69
C PRO A 26 -9.87 -4.45 11.35
N THR A 27 -8.79 -3.67 11.41
CA THR A 27 -8.20 -3.04 10.22
C THR A 27 -6.73 -3.40 10.09
N GLY A 28 -6.26 -3.50 8.87
CA GLY A 28 -4.83 -3.62 8.58
C GLY A 28 -4.48 -2.80 7.34
N ALA A 29 -3.23 -2.40 7.26
CA ALA A 29 -2.67 -1.78 6.08
C ALA A 29 -1.32 -2.41 5.79
N SER A 30 -0.97 -2.50 4.51
CA SER A 30 0.36 -2.91 4.10
C SER A 30 0.84 -2.01 2.99
N SER A 31 2.15 -1.88 2.87
CA SER A 31 2.77 -1.09 1.82
C SER A 31 4.15 -1.63 1.49
N PHE A 32 4.56 -1.39 0.26
CA PHE A 32 5.90 -1.73 -0.21
C PHE A 32 6.38 -0.71 -1.24
N ILE A 33 7.68 -0.44 -1.20
CA ILE A 33 8.40 0.38 -2.17
C ILE A 33 9.11 -0.58 -3.13
N ARG A 34 8.94 -0.35 -4.43
CA ARG A 34 9.70 -1.05 -5.48
C ARG A 34 10.49 -0.08 -6.32
N ASP A 35 11.59 -0.54 -6.91
CA ASP A 35 12.26 0.19 -7.98
C ASP A 35 11.57 0.01 -9.35
N SER A 36 12.14 0.66 -10.37
CA SER A 36 11.66 0.60 -11.76
C SER A 36 11.77 -0.78 -12.40
N ASP A 37 12.65 -1.64 -11.87
CA ASP A 37 12.85 -3.01 -12.34
C ASP A 37 11.89 -3.99 -11.62
N GLY A 38 11.10 -3.47 -10.67
CA GLY A 38 10.10 -4.22 -9.91
C GLY A 38 10.65 -4.88 -8.65
N LEU A 39 11.91 -4.64 -8.28
CA LEU A 39 12.51 -5.18 -7.06
C LEU A 39 11.92 -4.47 -5.84
N MET A 40 11.52 -5.25 -4.84
CA MET A 40 11.06 -4.72 -3.56
C MET A 40 12.25 -4.24 -2.72
N LEU A 41 12.24 -2.97 -2.37
CA LEU A 41 13.28 -2.33 -1.57
C LEU A 41 12.94 -2.33 -0.08
N PHE A 42 11.67 -2.10 0.24
CA PHE A 42 11.19 -2.01 1.63
C PHE A 42 9.70 -2.35 1.70
N GLY A 43 9.26 -2.88 2.84
CA GLY A 43 7.84 -3.13 3.10
C GLY A 43 7.52 -3.00 4.58
N PHE A 44 6.28 -2.59 4.87
CA PHE A 44 5.76 -2.49 6.22
C PHE A 44 4.29 -2.92 6.25
N TYR A 45 3.86 -3.38 7.42
CA TYR A 45 2.47 -3.69 7.71
C TYR A 45 2.08 -3.11 9.06
N ASP A 46 0.82 -2.69 9.16
CA ASP A 46 0.19 -2.27 10.40
C ASP A 46 -1.09 -3.08 10.56
N PHE A 47 -1.33 -3.58 11.77
CA PHE A 47 -2.55 -4.28 12.12
C PHE A 47 -3.10 -3.70 13.41
N ARG A 48 -4.38 -3.34 13.38
CA ARG A 48 -5.11 -2.78 14.52
C ARG A 48 -6.34 -3.62 14.79
N GLU A 49 -6.46 -4.08 16.02
CA GLU A 49 -7.72 -4.64 16.51
C GLU A 49 -8.77 -3.53 16.58
N ALA A 50 -10.03 -3.90 16.36
CA ALA A 50 -11.13 -2.98 16.60
C ALA A 50 -11.10 -2.56 18.07
N TYR A 51 -11.33 -1.27 18.34
CA TYR A 51 -11.47 -0.74 19.69
C TYR A 51 -12.33 -1.70 20.54
N ALA A 52 -11.74 -2.22 21.62
CA ALA A 52 -12.46 -2.97 22.65
C ALA A 52 -13.43 -2.06 23.41
#